data_AF-A0A2G6T939-F1
#
_entry.id   AF-A0A2G6T939-F1
#
_cell.length_a   1.000
_cell.length_b   1.000
_cell.length_c   1.000
_cell.angle_alpha   90.00
_cell.angle_beta   90.00
_cell.angle_gamma   90.00
#
_symmetry.space_group_name_H-M   'P 1'
#
loop_
_entity.id
_entity.type
_entity.pdbx_description
1 polymer ?
#
loop_
_entity_poly.entity_id
_entity_poly.type
_entity_poly.pdbx_seq_one_letter_code
_entity_poly.pdbx_strand_id
1 'polypeptide(L)'
;MKKVLCLFLILGLISCVRNVKSEVKGGKAEEKKKHEDIGLFDKGDIFPVYTLSKKTTAAIVVEVAWDSQQTNLGKILEDVSKKTQYFDTLGAVKLSKSKLLETEIKKIIKDKYYVYGTRGFSEMNVGEVIFGWVGCEGYIVAFTIRDFDTIKNGNPIFCSSKLLKLNYEKKYSRIEKKINKFYNPDGAANNLNEKVFANIGSMYFSYRDDFQWVKRPDESQYVIRERVIYRVENDNYIERIWQDYIDMYGMNCD
;
A
#
# COMPACT_ATOMS: atom_id res chain seq x y z
N MET A 1 -28.55 36.88 12.94
CA MET A 1 -28.07 35.75 13.76
C MET A 1 -27.83 34.55 12.85
N LYS A 2 -26.56 34.28 12.50
CA LYS A 2 -26.16 33.18 11.61
C LYS A 2 -26.06 31.90 12.44
N LYS A 3 -26.86 30.88 12.12
CA LYS A 3 -26.71 29.53 12.68
C LYS A 3 -25.64 28.80 11.88
N VAL A 4 -24.47 28.63 12.48
CA VAL A 4 -23.40 27.75 11.99
C VAL A 4 -23.73 26.35 12.48
N LEU A 5 -24.21 25.48 11.58
CA LEU A 5 -24.42 24.07 11.87
C LEU A 5 -23.11 23.34 11.55
N CYS A 6 -22.25 23.20 12.56
CA CYS A 6 -21.07 22.34 12.49
C CYS A 6 -21.51 20.87 12.57
N LEU A 7 -21.69 20.25 11.40
CA LEU A 7 -21.96 18.84 11.27
C LEU A 7 -20.63 18.08 11.29
N PHE A 8 -20.22 17.60 12.47
CA PHE A 8 -19.14 16.62 12.61
C PHE A 8 -19.65 15.25 12.15
N LEU A 9 -19.46 14.92 10.87
CA LEU A 9 -19.56 13.54 10.36
C LEU A 9 -18.15 12.99 10.17
N ILE A 10 -17.62 12.41 11.25
CA ILE A 10 -16.52 11.44 11.16
C ILE A 10 -17.15 10.14 10.65
N LEU A 11 -17.41 10.07 9.34
CA LEU A 11 -17.80 8.83 8.68
C LEU A 11 -16.53 8.07 8.37
N GLY A 12 -16.39 6.92 9.02
CA GLY A 12 -15.29 5.99 8.84
C GLY A 12 -15.08 5.70 7.36
N LEU A 13 -13.88 6.05 6.89
CA LEU A 13 -13.30 5.50 5.69
C LEU A 13 -13.05 4.02 5.97
N ILE A 14 -14.09 3.20 5.79
CA ILE A 14 -13.96 1.76 5.68
C ILE A 14 -13.39 1.52 4.29
N SER A 15 -12.07 1.73 4.17
CA SER A 15 -11.31 1.09 3.10
C SER A 15 -11.47 -0.41 3.33
N CYS A 16 -11.85 -1.14 2.29
CA CYS A 16 -11.87 -2.59 2.27
C CYS A 16 -10.44 -3.12 2.35
N VAL A 17 -9.81 -3.05 3.53
CA VAL A 17 -8.75 -4.01 3.85
C VAL A 17 -9.46 -5.34 4.00
N ARG A 18 -9.35 -6.22 2.99
CA ARG A 18 -9.77 -7.61 3.12
C ARG A 18 -8.97 -8.21 4.27
N ASN A 19 -9.58 -8.34 5.45
CA ASN A 19 -9.07 -9.16 6.53
C ASN A 19 -9.12 -10.63 6.07
N VAL A 20 -8.14 -11.05 5.27
CA VAL A 20 -7.98 -12.47 4.92
C VAL A 20 -7.32 -13.15 6.10
N LYS A 21 -8.10 -13.47 7.14
CA LYS A 21 -7.70 -14.46 8.14
C LYS A 21 -7.76 -15.85 7.50
N SER A 22 -6.72 -16.23 6.77
CA SER A 22 -6.53 -17.63 6.38
C SER A 22 -5.76 -18.34 7.51
N GLU A 23 -6.47 -18.81 8.54
CA GLU A 23 -5.91 -19.78 9.49
C GLU A 23 -5.99 -21.17 8.85
N VAL A 24 -4.85 -21.73 8.45
CA VAL A 24 -4.75 -23.17 8.15
C VAL A 24 -4.41 -23.86 9.47
N LYS A 25 -5.37 -24.61 10.03
CA LYS A 25 -5.18 -25.38 11.26
C LYS A 25 -4.21 -26.54 11.03
N GLY A 26 -3.08 -26.53 11.71
CA GLY A 26 -2.22 -27.70 11.87
C GLY A 26 -1.24 -27.53 13.02
N GLY A 27 -1.53 -28.14 14.18
CA GLY A 27 -0.57 -28.31 15.28
C GLY A 27 -1.12 -28.01 16.67
N LYS A 28 -0.88 -28.94 17.61
CA LYS A 28 -1.33 -28.91 19.02
C LYS A 28 -0.82 -27.68 19.77
N ALA A 29 -1.65 -27.19 20.70
CA ALA A 29 -1.40 -26.02 21.52
C ALA A 29 -0.16 -26.18 22.42
N GLU A 30 0.91 -25.47 22.08
CA GLU A 30 1.93 -25.06 23.05
C GLU A 30 1.56 -23.70 23.65
N GLU A 31 1.93 -23.55 24.91
CA GLU A 31 1.62 -22.45 25.81
C GLU A 31 2.00 -21.09 25.19
N LYS A 32 0.97 -20.28 24.87
CA LYS A 32 1.14 -18.95 24.27
C LYS A 32 1.89 -18.04 25.23
N LYS A 33 3.19 -17.85 25.00
CA LYS A 33 3.88 -16.63 25.43
C LYS A 33 3.08 -15.44 24.89
N LYS A 34 2.73 -14.52 25.79
CA LYS A 34 2.02 -13.27 25.47
C LYS A 34 2.95 -12.44 24.59
N HIS A 35 2.90 -12.65 23.28
CA HIS A 35 3.64 -11.87 22.31
C HIS A 35 3.08 -10.45 22.31
N GLU A 36 3.97 -9.45 22.39
CA GLU A 36 3.61 -8.04 22.26
C GLU A 36 2.95 -7.84 20.89
N ASP A 37 1.63 -7.76 20.90
CA ASP A 37 0.85 -7.27 19.76
C ASP A 37 1.10 -5.76 19.71
N ILE A 38 2.24 -5.40 19.11
CA ILE A 38 2.60 -4.00 18.94
C ILE A 38 1.51 -3.45 18.01
N GLY A 39 0.65 -2.56 18.51
CA GLY A 39 -0.44 -1.90 17.78
C GLY A 39 0.05 -0.99 16.65
N LEU A 40 0.87 -1.54 15.75
CA LEU A 40 1.51 -0.89 14.61
C LEU A 40 0.52 -0.61 13.47
N PHE A 41 -0.62 -1.32 13.44
CA PHE A 41 -1.54 -1.37 12.32
C PHE A 41 -2.95 -0.87 12.68
N ASP A 42 -3.04 0.21 13.45
CA ASP A 42 -4.28 0.97 13.49
C ASP A 42 -4.65 1.36 12.04
N LYS A 43 -5.90 1.10 11.63
CA LYS A 43 -6.37 1.42 10.28
C LYS A 43 -6.02 2.88 9.94
N GLY A 44 -5.18 3.08 8.92
CA GLY A 44 -4.78 4.42 8.45
C GLY A 44 -3.36 4.87 8.82
N ASP A 45 -2.54 4.02 9.46
CA ASP A 45 -1.16 4.38 9.82
C ASP A 45 -0.08 3.88 8.86
N ILE A 46 -0.40 2.95 7.96
CA ILE A 46 0.51 2.39 6.95
C ILE A 46 -0.19 2.40 5.59
N PHE A 47 0.54 2.85 4.57
CA PHE A 47 0.07 2.93 3.19
C PHE A 47 1.11 2.35 2.24
N PRO A 48 0.71 1.65 1.17
CA PRO A 48 1.65 1.22 0.16
C PRO A 48 2.22 2.44 -0.58
N VAL A 49 3.44 2.32 -1.06
CA VAL A 49 4.08 3.34 -1.87
C VAL A 49 4.49 2.73 -3.20
N TYR A 50 4.08 3.41 -4.27
CA TYR A 50 4.38 3.05 -5.64
C TYR A 50 5.00 4.25 -6.34
N THR A 51 5.97 4.00 -7.19
CA THR A 51 6.45 5.05 -8.11
C THR A 51 5.45 5.14 -9.22
N LEU A 52 4.65 6.20 -9.33
CA LEU A 52 3.58 6.31 -10.35
C LEU A 52 4.04 6.99 -11.65
N SER A 53 5.13 7.75 -11.61
CA SER A 53 5.75 8.31 -12.80
C SER A 53 7.24 8.52 -12.62
N LYS A 54 7.95 8.85 -13.70
CA LYS A 54 9.41 9.06 -13.68
C LYS A 54 9.86 10.15 -12.71
N LYS A 55 8.95 11.06 -12.33
CA LYS A 55 9.23 12.23 -11.48
C LYS A 55 8.54 12.18 -10.12
N THR A 56 7.68 11.18 -9.88
CA THR A 56 6.78 11.20 -8.74
C THR A 56 6.68 9.82 -8.09
N THR A 57 7.13 9.75 -6.84
CA THR A 57 6.74 8.69 -5.91
C THR A 57 5.40 9.07 -5.30
N ALA A 58 4.46 8.12 -5.18
CA ALA A 58 3.17 8.38 -4.55
C ALA A 58 2.85 7.29 -3.52
N ALA A 59 2.27 7.70 -2.41
CA ALA A 59 1.63 6.81 -1.46
C ALA A 59 0.13 6.74 -1.77
N ILE A 60 -0.49 5.57 -1.68
CA ILE A 60 -1.92 5.41 -1.95
C ILE A 60 -2.70 5.55 -0.65
N VAL A 61 -3.68 6.45 -0.65
CA VAL A 61 -4.71 6.54 0.38
C VAL A 61 -6.02 6.13 -0.27
N VAL A 62 -6.36 4.85 -0.09
CA VAL A 62 -7.65 4.23 -0.38
C VAL A 62 -7.89 3.92 -1.87
N GLU A 63 -8.13 2.64 -2.14
CA GLU A 63 -8.94 2.19 -3.28
C GLU A 63 -10.41 2.50 -2.98
N VAL A 64 -11.00 3.36 -3.80
CA VAL A 64 -12.43 3.65 -3.73
C VAL A 64 -13.12 2.76 -4.75
N ALA A 65 -13.50 1.57 -4.29
CA ALA A 65 -14.20 0.57 -5.09
C ALA A 65 -15.52 1.13 -5.67
N TRP A 66 -15.96 0.62 -6.81
CA TRP A 66 -17.14 1.12 -7.52
C TRP A 66 -18.43 1.04 -6.69
N ASP A 67 -18.55 0.05 -5.80
CA ASP A 67 -19.69 -0.09 -4.89
C ASP A 67 -19.71 0.94 -3.75
N SER A 68 -18.61 1.66 -3.54
CA SER A 68 -18.47 2.70 -2.51
C SER A 68 -19.02 4.08 -2.90
N GLN A 69 -19.78 4.17 -4.02
CA GLN A 69 -20.50 5.38 -4.44
C GLN A 69 -21.42 5.99 -3.36
N GLN A 70 -21.77 5.21 -2.33
CA GLN A 70 -22.56 5.69 -1.20
C GLN A 70 -21.75 6.46 -0.14
N THR A 71 -20.41 6.40 -0.18
CA THR A 71 -19.55 7.17 0.72
C THR A 71 -19.42 8.63 0.27
N ASN A 72 -19.15 9.54 1.21
CA ASN A 72 -18.89 10.94 0.88
C ASN A 72 -17.72 11.09 -0.10
N LEU A 73 -16.66 10.28 0.06
CA LEU A 73 -15.50 10.29 -0.82
C LEU A 73 -15.84 9.79 -2.23
N GLY A 74 -16.65 8.73 -2.36
CA GLY A 74 -17.13 8.23 -3.65
C GLY A 74 -17.92 9.28 -4.44
N LYS A 75 -18.82 10.02 -3.77
CA LYS A 75 -19.56 11.14 -4.39
C LYS A 75 -18.64 12.28 -4.85
N ILE A 76 -17.67 12.65 -4.00
CA ILE A 76 -16.67 13.67 -4.35
C ILE A 76 -15.88 13.23 -5.59
N LEU A 77 -15.44 11.97 -5.65
CA LEU A 77 -14.68 11.46 -6.80
C LEU A 77 -15.50 11.46 -8.09
N GLU A 78 -16.78 11.09 -8.03
CA GLU A 78 -17.67 11.15 -9.20
C GLU A 78 -17.81 12.60 -9.71
N ASP A 79 -18.07 13.55 -8.82
CA ASP A 79 -18.20 14.98 -9.18
C ASP A 79 -16.90 15.56 -9.73
N VAL A 80 -15.77 15.14 -9.15
CA VAL A 80 -14.44 15.61 -9.51
C VAL A 80 -13.99 15.06 -10.86
N SER A 81 -14.29 13.80 -11.18
CA SER A 81 -13.92 13.16 -12.45
C SER A 81 -14.49 13.87 -13.69
N LYS A 82 -15.60 14.61 -13.52
CA LYS A 82 -16.24 15.40 -14.59
C LYS A 82 -15.54 16.75 -14.85
N LYS A 83 -14.60 17.17 -14.00
CA LYS A 83 -14.02 18.55 -13.99
C LYS A 83 -12.49 18.57 -13.89
N THR A 84 -11.81 17.50 -14.25
CA THR A 84 -10.41 17.28 -13.88
C THR A 84 -9.36 17.94 -14.77
N GLN A 85 -8.25 18.34 -14.14
CA GLN A 85 -7.00 18.67 -14.82
C GLN A 85 -6.06 17.46 -14.78
N TYR A 86 -5.51 17.08 -15.93
CA TYR A 86 -4.54 16.00 -16.02
C TYR A 86 -3.21 16.40 -15.37
N PHE A 87 -2.67 15.50 -14.54
CA PHE A 87 -1.37 15.64 -13.89
C PHE A 87 -0.29 14.84 -14.62
N ASP A 88 -0.62 13.61 -15.02
CA ASP A 88 0.24 12.76 -15.83
C ASP A 88 -0.63 11.87 -16.73
N THR A 89 -0.38 11.93 -18.03
CA THR A 89 -1.07 11.11 -19.04
C THR A 89 -0.15 10.13 -19.73
N LEU A 90 1.14 10.13 -19.40
CA LEU A 90 2.17 9.34 -20.09
C LEU A 90 2.48 8.04 -19.35
N GLY A 91 2.07 7.91 -18.09
CA GLY A 91 2.11 6.67 -17.33
C GLY A 91 0.97 5.70 -17.69
N ALA A 92 1.10 4.45 -17.25
CA ALA A 92 0.06 3.43 -17.43
C ALA A 92 -1.29 3.84 -16.79
N VAL A 93 -1.23 4.60 -15.69
CA VAL A 93 -2.41 5.20 -15.05
C VAL A 93 -2.44 6.69 -15.35
N LYS A 94 -3.57 7.18 -15.86
CA LYS A 94 -3.82 8.61 -16.04
C LYS A 94 -4.10 9.24 -14.68
N LEU A 95 -3.19 10.09 -14.23
CA LEU A 95 -3.28 10.78 -12.95
C LEU A 95 -3.86 12.17 -13.15
N SER A 96 -4.75 12.56 -12.26
CA SER A 96 -5.41 13.87 -12.26
C SER A 96 -5.36 14.52 -10.89
N LYS A 97 -5.65 15.82 -10.86
CA LYS A 97 -5.69 16.64 -9.63
C LYS A 97 -7.05 17.28 -9.42
N SER A 98 -7.38 17.49 -8.16
CA SER A 98 -8.57 18.23 -7.76
C SER A 98 -8.35 18.92 -6.43
N LYS A 99 -8.54 20.23 -6.40
CA LYS A 99 -8.42 21.04 -5.18
C LYS A 99 -9.45 20.63 -4.13
N LEU A 100 -10.66 20.23 -4.55
CA LEU A 100 -11.70 19.74 -3.64
C LEU A 100 -11.27 18.44 -2.99
N LEU A 101 -10.85 17.45 -3.79
CA LEU A 101 -10.38 16.16 -3.28
C LEU A 101 -9.16 16.35 -2.35
N GLU A 102 -8.20 17.18 -2.77
CA GLU A 102 -7.04 17.51 -1.96
C GLU A 102 -7.42 18.12 -0.61
N THR A 103 -8.38 19.04 -0.59
CA THR A 103 -8.86 19.67 0.65
C THR A 103 -9.48 18.65 1.60
N GLU A 104 -10.26 17.71 1.08
CA GLU A 104 -10.91 16.68 1.91
C GLU A 104 -9.91 15.63 2.41
N ILE A 105 -9.01 15.16 1.54
CA ILE A 105 -7.97 14.19 1.92
C ILE A 105 -6.97 14.80 2.91
N LYS A 106 -6.62 16.08 2.79
CA LYS A 106 -5.71 16.75 3.74
C LYS A 106 -6.28 16.91 5.16
N LYS A 107 -7.59 16.73 5.36
CA LYS A 107 -8.18 16.70 6.71
C LYS A 107 -7.94 15.39 7.46
N ILE A 108 -7.62 14.31 6.72
CA ILE A 108 -7.51 12.95 7.28
C ILE A 108 -6.06 12.44 7.31
N ILE A 109 -5.19 12.93 6.42
CA ILE A 109 -3.78 12.54 6.38
C ILE A 109 -2.92 13.46 7.26
N LYS A 110 -1.72 12.98 7.61
CA LYS A 110 -0.71 13.80 8.28
C LYS A 110 0.12 14.58 7.26
N ASP A 111 0.75 15.65 7.71
CA ASP A 111 1.67 16.45 6.88
C ASP A 111 2.97 15.71 6.53
N LYS A 112 3.34 14.70 7.33
CA LYS A 112 4.58 13.94 7.19
C LYS A 112 4.39 12.45 7.40
N TYR A 113 5.18 11.68 6.68
CA TYR A 113 5.28 10.23 6.81
C TYR A 113 6.74 9.77 6.73
N TYR A 114 7.06 8.68 7.41
CA TYR A 114 8.29 7.93 7.19
C TYR A 114 8.09 7.03 5.99
N VAL A 115 8.88 7.21 4.94
CA VAL A 115 8.81 6.44 3.70
C VAL A 115 9.92 5.42 3.69
N TYR A 116 9.56 4.14 3.67
CA TYR A 116 10.47 3.00 3.75
C TYR A 116 10.70 2.45 2.35
N GLY A 117 11.96 2.42 1.94
CA GLY A 117 12.42 1.76 0.72
C GLY A 117 13.17 0.48 1.00
N THR A 118 13.64 -0.20 -0.04
CA THR A 118 14.30 -1.51 0.06
C THR A 118 15.62 -1.52 0.83
N ARG A 119 16.22 -0.36 1.12
CA ARG A 119 17.53 -0.25 1.81
C ARG A 119 17.53 0.70 3.01
N GLY A 120 16.46 1.45 3.23
CA GLY A 120 16.42 2.48 4.27
C GLY A 120 15.12 3.26 4.25
N PHE A 121 15.07 4.36 4.99
CA PHE A 121 13.89 5.23 5.05
C PHE A 121 14.28 6.70 5.18
N SER A 122 13.32 7.58 4.88
CA SER A 122 13.40 9.01 5.16
C SER A 122 12.06 9.53 5.68
N GLU A 123 12.09 10.52 6.56
CA GLU A 123 10.89 11.34 6.84
C GLU A 123 10.66 12.26 5.64
N MET A 124 9.44 12.26 5.10
CA MET A 124 9.06 13.02 3.92
C MET A 124 7.80 13.83 4.20
N ASN A 125 7.73 15.04 3.64
CA ASN A 125 6.50 15.83 3.64
C ASN A 125 5.54 15.29 2.57
N VAL A 126 4.25 15.34 2.88
CA VAL A 126 3.20 15.07 1.90
C VAL A 126 3.07 16.25 0.96
N GLY A 127 3.08 15.97 -0.35
CA GLY A 127 2.83 16.95 -1.39
C GLY A 127 1.36 17.10 -1.74
N GLU A 128 1.12 16.99 -3.04
CA GLU A 128 -0.20 17.14 -3.67
C GLU A 128 -0.98 15.82 -3.60
N VAL A 129 -2.31 15.92 -3.59
CA VAL A 129 -3.21 14.77 -3.75
C VAL A 129 -3.54 14.59 -5.22
N ILE A 130 -3.34 13.38 -5.70
CA ILE A 130 -3.58 12.93 -7.06
C ILE A 130 -4.55 11.76 -7.03
N PHE A 131 -5.25 11.52 -8.12
CA PHE A 131 -6.11 10.36 -8.24
C PHE A 131 -6.13 9.86 -9.68
N GLY A 132 -6.47 8.60 -9.86
CA GLY A 132 -6.51 7.96 -11.17
C GLY A 132 -7.52 6.82 -11.18
N TRP A 133 -8.03 6.50 -12.36
CA TRP A 133 -8.84 5.31 -12.56
C TRP A 133 -7.94 4.12 -12.86
N VAL A 134 -8.15 3.01 -12.16
CA VAL A 134 -7.35 1.79 -12.27
C VAL A 134 -8.29 0.61 -12.49
N GLY A 135 -8.62 0.36 -13.76
CA GLY A 135 -9.38 -0.81 -14.22
C GLY A 135 -10.58 -1.15 -13.33
N CYS A 136 -10.58 -2.37 -12.78
CA CYS A 136 -11.65 -2.89 -11.93
C CYS A 136 -11.61 -2.43 -10.47
N GLU A 137 -10.48 -1.91 -10.00
CA GLU A 137 -10.29 -1.52 -8.60
C GLU A 137 -10.99 -0.17 -8.31
N GLY A 138 -11.29 0.59 -9.38
CA GLY A 138 -12.00 1.86 -9.31
C GLY A 138 -11.03 3.03 -9.29
N TYR A 139 -11.22 3.96 -8.36
CA TYR A 139 -10.32 5.09 -8.21
C TYR A 139 -9.22 4.78 -7.19
N ILE A 140 -7.97 5.02 -7.58
CA ILE A 140 -6.88 5.21 -6.62
C ILE A 140 -6.84 6.69 -6.24
N VAL A 141 -6.74 6.97 -4.95
CA VAL A 141 -6.36 8.29 -4.45
C VAL A 141 -5.00 8.16 -3.81
N ALA A 142 -4.10 9.08 -4.12
CA ALA A 142 -2.72 9.01 -3.67
C ALA A 142 -2.21 10.40 -3.30
N PHE A 143 -1.25 10.46 -2.39
CA PHE A 143 -0.51 11.68 -2.12
C PHE A 143 0.94 11.54 -2.58
N THR A 144 1.47 12.62 -3.14
CA THR A 144 2.81 12.62 -3.70
C THR A 144 3.87 12.78 -2.62
N ILE A 145 4.98 12.08 -2.81
CA ILE A 145 6.23 12.23 -2.06
C ILE A 145 7.28 12.64 -3.08
N ARG A 146 7.89 13.80 -2.88
CA ARG A 146 8.93 14.33 -3.78
C ARG A 146 10.31 14.07 -3.20
N ASP A 147 11.30 13.95 -4.09
CA ASP A 147 12.72 13.93 -3.74
C ASP A 147 13.13 12.81 -2.78
N PHE A 148 12.45 11.65 -2.85
CA PHE A 148 12.88 10.46 -2.14
C PHE A 148 14.22 9.96 -2.69
N ASP A 149 15.25 9.94 -1.85
CA ASP A 149 16.60 9.51 -2.24
C ASP A 149 16.66 8.00 -2.47
N THR A 150 16.42 7.59 -3.72
CA THR A 150 16.46 6.18 -4.13
C THR A 150 17.87 5.59 -4.19
N ILE A 151 18.92 6.43 -4.24
CA ILE A 151 20.31 5.97 -4.17
C ILE A 151 20.58 5.49 -2.74
N LYS A 152 20.24 6.31 -1.74
CA LYS A 152 20.39 5.98 -0.33
C LYS A 152 19.41 4.88 0.13
N ASN A 153 18.12 5.07 -0.11
CA ASN A 153 17.06 4.27 0.52
C ASN A 153 16.53 3.12 -0.34
N GLY A 154 16.95 3.02 -1.61
CA GLY A 154 16.42 2.02 -2.55
C GLY A 154 15.05 2.41 -3.11
N ASN A 155 14.28 1.43 -3.59
CA ASN A 155 12.95 1.68 -4.14
C ASN A 155 11.93 1.81 -3.00
N PRO A 156 11.02 2.80 -3.02
CA PRO A 156 10.02 2.99 -1.97
C PRO A 156 8.96 1.88 -2.00
N ILE A 157 8.53 1.41 -0.82
CA ILE A 157 7.67 0.23 -0.64
C ILE A 157 6.38 0.56 0.11
N PHE A 158 6.49 1.20 1.27
CA PHE A 158 5.36 1.67 2.07
C PHE A 158 5.75 2.91 2.86
N CYS A 159 4.78 3.61 3.43
CA CYS A 159 5.01 4.69 4.37
C CYS A 159 4.22 4.49 5.66
N SER A 160 4.69 5.09 6.75
CA SER A 160 4.00 5.08 8.03
C SER A 160 3.99 6.45 8.68
N SER A 161 2.89 6.73 9.38
CA SER A 161 2.70 7.93 10.18
C SER A 161 3.54 7.91 11.47
N LYS A 162 4.07 6.73 11.85
CA LYS A 162 4.91 6.47 13.02
C LYS A 162 6.28 5.95 12.54
N LEU A 163 7.33 6.28 13.30
CA LEU A 163 8.65 5.73 13.04
C LEU A 163 8.68 4.25 13.44
N LEU A 164 9.01 3.40 12.48
CA LEU A 164 9.19 1.96 12.63
C LEU A 164 10.69 1.68 12.62
N LYS A 165 11.18 1.04 13.69
CA LYS A 165 12.59 0.65 13.79
C LYS A 165 12.83 -0.64 13.01
N LEU A 166 12.76 -0.54 11.69
CA LEU A 166 12.99 -1.65 10.77
C LEU A 166 14.46 -2.09 10.80
N ASN A 167 14.68 -3.39 10.85
CA ASN A 167 15.98 -4.00 10.59
C ASN A 167 16.10 -4.29 9.10
N TYR A 168 17.13 -3.77 8.44
CA TYR A 168 17.43 -3.98 7.02
C TYR A 168 18.57 -4.99 6.88
N GLU A 169 18.27 -6.28 6.98
CA GLU A 169 19.30 -7.32 6.81
C GLU A 169 19.49 -7.69 5.33
N LYS A 170 20.68 -8.21 5.00
CA LYS A 170 21.04 -8.59 3.63
C LYS A 170 20.57 -10.00 3.24
N LYS A 171 20.05 -10.81 4.18
CA LYS A 171 19.84 -12.24 3.97
C LYS A 171 18.51 -12.74 4.53
N TYR A 172 17.41 -12.43 3.85
CA TYR A 172 16.10 -12.99 4.16
C TYR A 172 15.72 -14.24 3.36
N SER A 173 16.64 -14.80 2.55
CA SER A 173 16.35 -15.92 1.64
C SER A 173 15.70 -17.14 2.30
N ARG A 174 16.03 -17.43 3.56
CA ARG A 174 15.37 -18.51 4.33
C ARG A 174 13.91 -18.18 4.61
N ILE A 175 13.60 -16.94 4.98
CA ILE A 175 12.23 -16.49 5.25
C ILE A 175 11.43 -16.38 3.95
N GLU A 176 12.01 -15.84 2.89
CA GLU A 176 11.39 -15.80 1.55
C GLU A 176 10.98 -17.20 1.09
N LYS A 177 11.88 -18.20 1.20
CA LYS A 177 11.58 -19.60 0.88
C LYS A 177 10.43 -20.16 1.72
N LYS A 178 10.36 -19.81 3.01
CA LYS A 178 9.28 -20.25 3.90
C LYS A 178 7.94 -19.65 3.48
N ILE A 179 7.88 -18.34 3.28
CA ILE A 179 6.66 -17.63 2.83
C ILE A 179 6.18 -18.21 1.50
N ASN A 180 7.09 -18.38 0.54
CA ASN A 180 6.76 -18.94 -0.76
C ASN A 180 6.25 -20.38 -0.67
N LYS A 181 6.89 -21.24 0.14
CA LYS A 181 6.42 -22.61 0.35
C LYS A 181 5.05 -22.66 1.03
N PHE A 182 4.77 -21.74 1.95
CA PHE A 182 3.49 -21.72 2.67
C PHE A 182 2.31 -21.32 1.77
N TYR A 183 2.48 -20.27 0.96
CA TYR A 183 1.40 -19.78 0.08
C TYR A 183 1.40 -20.40 -1.33
N ASN A 184 2.46 -21.11 -1.71
CA ASN A 184 2.57 -21.87 -2.96
C ASN A 184 3.23 -23.24 -2.70
N PRO A 185 2.54 -24.16 -1.99
CA PRO A 185 3.10 -25.44 -1.56
C PRO A 185 3.44 -26.38 -2.72
N ASP A 186 2.72 -26.29 -3.83
CA ASP A 186 2.86 -27.17 -4.99
C ASP A 186 3.96 -26.73 -5.96
N GLY A 187 4.64 -25.60 -5.67
CA GLY A 187 5.71 -25.08 -6.52
C GLY A 187 5.25 -24.74 -7.94
N ALA A 188 3.93 -24.58 -8.16
CA ALA A 188 3.39 -24.20 -9.44
C ALA A 188 4.03 -22.88 -9.88
N ALA A 189 4.64 -22.92 -11.05
CA ALA A 189 5.72 -22.09 -11.57
C ALA A 189 5.37 -20.62 -11.86
N ASN A 190 4.49 -20.01 -11.08
CA ASN A 190 4.48 -18.57 -10.99
C ASN A 190 5.66 -18.22 -10.08
N ASN A 191 6.74 -17.69 -10.67
CA ASN A 191 7.89 -17.12 -9.98
C ASN A 191 7.45 -15.94 -9.09
N LEU A 192 6.71 -16.25 -8.03
CA LEU A 192 6.34 -15.35 -6.96
C LEU A 192 7.61 -15.09 -6.15
N ASN A 193 8.50 -14.26 -6.69
CA ASN A 193 9.72 -13.88 -6.00
C ASN A 193 9.36 -12.83 -4.95
N GLU A 194 8.59 -13.23 -3.94
CA GLU A 194 8.40 -12.46 -2.72
C GLU A 194 9.78 -12.06 -2.19
N LYS A 195 9.99 -10.75 -2.03
CA LYS A 195 11.23 -10.21 -1.50
C LYS A 195 10.97 -9.59 -0.15
N VAL A 196 11.68 -10.09 0.85
CA VAL A 196 11.67 -9.49 2.19
C VAL A 196 12.81 -8.50 2.25
N PHE A 197 12.52 -7.26 2.65
CA PHE A 197 13.53 -6.19 2.73
C PHE A 197 13.82 -5.73 4.15
N ALA A 198 12.91 -5.99 5.07
CA ALA A 198 13.08 -5.62 6.47
C ALA A 198 12.23 -6.45 7.41
N ASN A 199 12.54 -6.40 8.71
CA ASN A 199 11.71 -6.99 9.76
C ASN A 199 11.69 -6.18 11.06
N ILE A 200 10.67 -6.41 11.90
CA ILE A 200 10.61 -6.04 13.31
C ILE A 200 10.16 -7.28 14.09
N GLY A 201 11.04 -7.88 14.88
CA GLY A 201 10.74 -9.14 15.57
C GLY A 201 10.32 -10.22 14.55
N SER A 202 9.14 -10.80 14.76
CA SER A 202 8.52 -11.81 13.88
C SER A 202 7.76 -11.22 12.68
N MET A 203 7.68 -9.90 12.53
CA MET A 203 7.02 -9.25 11.41
C MET A 203 8.01 -8.97 10.28
N TYR A 204 7.75 -9.51 9.10
CA TYR A 204 8.56 -9.40 7.91
C TYR A 204 7.85 -8.57 6.86
N PHE A 205 8.50 -7.51 6.41
CA PHE A 205 8.00 -6.58 5.40
C PHE A 205 8.54 -6.98 4.05
N SER A 206 7.64 -7.10 3.08
CA SER A 206 7.96 -7.69 1.80
C SER A 206 7.18 -7.05 0.65
N TYR A 207 7.62 -7.37 -0.57
CA TYR A 207 7.04 -6.86 -1.79
C TYR A 207 7.16 -7.85 -2.95
N ARG A 208 6.26 -7.68 -3.92
CA ARG A 208 6.31 -8.28 -5.26
C ARG A 208 6.32 -7.16 -6.30
N ASP A 209 7.51 -6.80 -6.75
CA ASP A 209 7.74 -5.69 -7.68
C ASP A 209 9.17 -5.76 -8.23
N ASP A 210 9.33 -5.59 -9.55
CA ASP A 210 10.63 -5.45 -10.20
C ASP A 210 11.03 -3.99 -10.44
N PHE A 211 10.13 -3.06 -10.09
CA PHE A 211 10.24 -1.62 -10.25
C PHE A 211 10.50 -1.17 -11.70
N GLN A 212 10.16 -2.03 -12.68
CA GLN A 212 10.37 -1.72 -14.09
C GLN A 212 9.20 -0.94 -14.67
N TRP A 213 8.01 -1.03 -14.10
CA TRP A 213 6.78 -0.60 -14.77
C TRP A 213 6.77 0.86 -15.26
N VAL A 214 7.36 1.80 -14.51
CA VAL A 214 7.45 3.21 -14.91
C VAL A 214 8.49 3.44 -16.00
N LYS A 215 9.54 2.61 -16.02
CA LYS A 215 10.72 2.81 -16.87
C LYS A 215 10.60 2.01 -18.18
N ARG A 216 10.18 0.76 -18.05
CA ARG A 216 10.15 -0.31 -19.06
C ARG A 216 8.95 -1.25 -18.77
N PRO A 217 7.71 -0.76 -18.97
CA PRO A 217 6.49 -1.53 -18.66
C PRO A 217 6.38 -2.83 -19.46
N ASP A 218 6.97 -2.89 -20.63
CA ASP A 218 7.08 -4.05 -21.50
C ASP A 218 8.04 -5.13 -20.97
N GLU A 219 9.00 -4.76 -20.12
CA GLU A 219 9.94 -5.69 -19.48
C GLU A 219 9.49 -6.16 -18.08
N SER A 220 8.43 -5.56 -17.54
CA SER A 220 7.93 -5.89 -16.20
C SER A 220 7.34 -7.30 -16.17
N GLN A 221 7.82 -8.14 -15.27
CA GLN A 221 7.34 -9.50 -15.07
C GLN A 221 6.11 -9.55 -14.15
N TYR A 222 5.83 -8.46 -13.45
CA TYR A 222 4.70 -8.35 -12.52
C TYR A 222 3.58 -7.55 -13.13
N VAL A 223 2.41 -8.18 -13.28
CA VAL A 223 1.18 -7.50 -13.67
C VAL A 223 0.55 -6.81 -12.46
N ILE A 224 0.51 -7.52 -11.33
CA ILE A 224 0.05 -7.00 -10.05
C ILE A 224 1.28 -6.73 -9.18
N ARG A 225 1.39 -5.51 -8.65
CA ARG A 225 2.44 -5.17 -7.68
C ARG A 225 1.86 -5.25 -6.30
N GLU A 226 2.61 -5.86 -5.39
CA GLU A 226 2.12 -6.09 -4.04
C GLU A 226 3.09 -5.65 -2.96
N ARG A 227 2.50 -5.32 -1.81
CA ARG A 227 3.16 -4.95 -0.58
C ARG A 227 2.52 -5.79 0.52
N VAL A 228 3.32 -6.54 1.25
CA VAL A 228 2.80 -7.48 2.24
C VAL A 228 3.62 -7.37 3.51
N ILE A 229 2.94 -7.58 4.64
CA ILE A 229 3.58 -7.78 5.91
C ILE A 229 3.12 -9.13 6.43
N TYR A 230 4.09 -9.98 6.72
CA TYR A 230 3.87 -11.31 7.26
C TYR A 230 4.27 -11.35 8.73
N ARG A 231 3.49 -12.03 9.56
CA ARG A 231 3.92 -12.49 10.88
C ARG A 231 4.40 -13.94 10.73
N VAL A 232 5.64 -14.21 11.11
CA VAL A 232 6.25 -15.54 11.05
C VAL A 232 6.70 -15.92 12.46
N GLU A 233 5.93 -16.76 13.15
CA GLU A 233 6.23 -17.15 14.53
C GLU A 233 7.16 -18.37 14.58
N ASN A 234 6.94 -19.34 13.70
CA ASN A 234 7.73 -20.56 13.59
C ASN A 234 7.63 -21.15 12.17
N ASP A 235 8.17 -22.36 11.95
CA ASP A 235 8.17 -23.01 10.64
C ASP A 235 6.76 -23.37 10.12
N ASN A 236 5.73 -23.37 10.98
CA ASN A 236 4.38 -23.82 10.66
C ASN A 236 3.33 -22.69 10.72
N TYR A 237 3.69 -21.49 11.19
CA TYR A 237 2.75 -20.39 11.32
C TYR A 237 3.25 -19.12 10.62
N ILE A 238 2.63 -18.84 9.48
CA ILE A 238 2.79 -17.61 8.69
C ILE A 238 1.41 -16.99 8.48
N GLU A 239 1.26 -15.74 8.92
CA GLU A 239 0.03 -14.95 8.77
C GLU A 239 0.31 -13.71 7.92
N ARG A 240 -0.59 -13.39 6.98
CA ARG A 240 -0.61 -12.08 6.31
C ARG A 240 -1.34 -11.09 7.22
N ILE A 241 -0.60 -10.19 7.86
CA ILE A 241 -1.17 -9.20 8.78
C ILE A 241 -1.62 -7.92 8.07
N TRP A 242 -1.00 -7.63 6.92
CA TRP A 242 -1.36 -6.52 6.07
C TRP A 242 -0.96 -6.85 4.63
N GLN A 243 -1.80 -6.49 3.69
CA GLN A 243 -1.55 -6.65 2.26
C GLN A 243 -2.23 -5.52 1.52
N ASP A 244 -1.53 -5.01 0.52
CA ASP A 244 -2.05 -4.06 -0.44
C ASP A 244 -1.43 -4.39 -1.80
N TYR A 245 -2.16 -4.12 -2.88
CA TYR A 245 -1.72 -4.37 -4.23
C TYR A 245 -2.29 -3.33 -5.17
N ILE A 246 -1.72 -3.25 -6.38
CA ILE A 246 -2.28 -2.40 -7.42
C ILE A 246 -2.11 -3.06 -8.79
N ASP A 247 -3.19 -3.09 -9.56
CA ASP A 247 -3.17 -3.49 -10.96
C ASP A 247 -2.89 -2.30 -11.89
N MET A 248 -1.62 -2.06 -12.18
CA MET A 248 -1.23 -0.96 -13.08
C MET A 248 -1.49 -1.24 -14.57
N TYR A 249 -1.91 -2.45 -14.95
CA TYR A 249 -2.24 -2.75 -16.35
C TYR A 249 -3.74 -2.65 -16.65
N GLY A 250 -4.56 -2.45 -15.62
CA GLY A 250 -6.00 -2.33 -15.77
C GLY A 250 -6.58 -3.54 -16.48
N MET A 251 -6.16 -4.75 -16.04
CA MET A 251 -6.75 -5.97 -16.56
C MET A 251 -8.26 -5.89 -16.40
N ASN A 252 -8.98 -6.27 -17.45
CA ASN A 252 -10.43 -6.37 -17.38
C ASN A 252 -10.79 -7.47 -16.36
N CYS A 253 -11.84 -7.22 -15.59
CA CYS A 253 -12.45 -8.24 -14.75
C CYS A 253 -13.56 -8.87 -15.57
N ASP A 254 -13.33 -10.12 -15.94
CA ASP A 254 -14.36 -11.00 -16.48
C ASP A 254 -15.28 -11.50 -15.36
#